data_AF-A0A8S9PPV1-F1
#
_entry.id   AF-A0A8S9PPV1-F1
#
_cell.length_a   1.000
_cell.length_b   1.000
_cell.length_c   1.000
_cell.angle_alpha   90.00
_cell.angle_beta   90.00
_cell.angle_gamma   90.00
#
_symmetry.space_group_name_H-M   'P 1'
#
loop_
_entity.id
_entity.type
_entity.pdbx_description
1 polymer ?
#
loop_
_entity_poly.entity_id
_entity_poly.type
_entity_poly.pdbx_seq_one_letter_code
_entity_poly.pdbx_strand_id
1 'polypeptide(L)' 'MGNSLGSKKTAKIMKITGESFKMQTPVRAGTVVKDFPGHVLLESESVKHFGIRAKPLDPNQNLESKRLYFMVELPR' A
#
# COMPACT_ATOMS: atom_id res chain seq x y z
N MET A 1 -32.75 16.17 -0.31
CA MET A 1 -31.38 16.32 0.24
C MET A 1 -30.76 14.93 0.34
N GLY A 2 -29.77 14.61 -0.50
CA GLY A 2 -29.20 13.27 -0.57
C GLY A 2 -27.69 13.30 -0.62
N ASN A 3 -27.04 13.27 0.54
CA ASN A 3 -25.59 13.02 0.61
C ASN A 3 -25.37 11.50 0.56
N SER A 4 -25.36 10.94 -0.65
CA SER A 4 -24.79 9.61 -0.86
C SER A 4 -23.26 9.74 -0.86
N LEU A 5 -22.69 10.01 0.32
CA LEU A 5 -21.26 9.90 0.58
C LEU A 5 -20.91 8.41 0.71
N GLY A 6 -21.06 7.68 -0.39
CA GLY A 6 -20.37 6.41 -0.59
C GLY A 6 -18.87 6.72 -0.61
N SER A 7 -18.25 6.81 0.56
CA SER A 7 -16.84 7.13 0.71
C SER A 7 -16.01 6.18 -0.15
N LYS A 8 -15.32 6.72 -1.17
CA LYS A 8 -14.48 5.92 -2.05
C LYS A 8 -13.50 5.12 -1.19
N LYS A 9 -13.59 3.80 -1.28
CA LYS A 9 -12.70 2.89 -0.54
C LYS A 9 -11.27 3.16 -1.01
N THR A 10 -10.42 3.57 -0.08
CA THR A 10 -9.02 3.92 -0.37
C THR A 10 -8.08 3.18 0.57
N ALA A 11 -6.87 2.91 0.08
CA ALA A 11 -5.72 2.46 0.86
C ALA A 11 -4.71 3.61 0.97
N LYS A 12 -4.00 3.73 2.09
CA LYS A 12 -2.93 4.70 2.27
C LYS A 12 -1.59 4.05 1.97
N ILE A 13 -0.76 4.70 1.16
CA ILE A 13 0.59 4.27 0.82
C ILE A 13 1.53 5.30 1.42
N MET A 14 2.57 4.86 2.12
CA MET A 14 3.56 5.73 2.76
C MET A 14 4.96 5.31 2.32
N LYS A 15 5.72 6.28 1.80
CA LYS A 15 7.13 6.11 1.47
C LYS A 15 7.98 6.22 2.73
N ILE A 16 9.21 5.71 2.67
CA ILE A 16 10.20 5.84 3.76
C ILE A 16 10.53 7.30 4.13
N THR A 17 10.31 8.24 3.20
CA THR A 17 10.51 9.68 3.40
C THR A 17 9.45 10.32 4.30
N GLY A 18 8.39 9.58 4.66
CA GLY A 18 7.22 10.10 5.39
C GLY A 18 6.14 10.68 4.48
N GLU A 19 6.41 10.86 3.19
CA GLU A 19 5.39 11.23 2.20
C GLU A 19 4.34 10.12 2.09
N SER A 20 3.06 10.49 2.01
CA SER A 20 1.98 9.51 1.84
C SER A 20 0.89 10.00 0.91
N PHE A 21 0.27 9.06 0.21
CA PHE A 21 -0.84 9.29 -0.71
C PHE A 21 -1.89 8.20 -0.57
N LYS A 22 -3.09 8.42 -1.13
CA LYS A 22 -4.20 7.46 -1.09
C LYS A 22 -4.48 6.91 -2.49
N MET A 23 -4.68 5.60 -2.57
CA MET A 23 -5.10 4.91 -3.80
C MET A 23 -6.52 4.39 -3.65
N GLN A 24 -7.34 4.55 -4.69
CA GLN A 24 -8.67 3.94 -4.72
C GLN A 24 -8.52 2.42 -4.88
N THR A 25 -9.32 1.68 -4.11
CA THR A 25 -9.35 0.22 -4.14
C THR A 25 -10.58 -0.28 -4.90
N PRO A 26 -10.51 -1.44 -5.60
CA PRO A 26 -9.36 -2.34 -5.66
C PRO A 26 -8.26 -1.82 -6.60
N VAL A 27 -7.00 -1.97 -6.16
CA VAL A 27 -5.80 -1.71 -6.97
C VAL A 27 -4.76 -2.77 -6.62
N ARG A 28 -4.02 -3.27 -7.62
CA ARG A 28 -2.97 -4.27 -7.39
C ARG A 28 -1.70 -3.63 -6.86
N ALA A 29 -0.97 -4.34 -5.99
CA ALA A 29 0.30 -3.87 -5.45
C ALA A 29 1.30 -3.52 -6.57
N GLY A 30 1.41 -4.36 -7.60
CA GLY A 30 2.27 -4.12 -8.76
C GLY A 30 1.92 -2.86 -9.54
N THR A 31 0.63 -2.48 -9.59
CA THR A 31 0.19 -1.23 -10.24
C THR A 31 0.63 0.00 -9.44
N VAL A 32 0.71 -0.08 -8.12
CA VAL A 32 1.14 1.02 -7.26
C VAL A 32 2.64 1.28 -7.36
N VAL A 33 3.45 0.22 -7.50
CA VAL A 33 4.92 0.31 -7.59
C VAL A 33 5.45 0.38 -9.03
N LYS A 34 4.58 0.40 -10.05
CA LYS A 34 4.98 0.32 -11.46
C LYS A 34 5.98 1.40 -11.89
N ASP A 35 5.86 2.61 -11.31
CA ASP A 35 6.71 3.77 -11.62
C ASP A 35 7.91 3.89 -10.64
N PHE A 36 8.07 2.90 -9.74
CA PHE A 36 9.09 2.85 -8.70
C PHE A 36 9.87 1.51 -8.78
N PRO A 37 10.82 1.37 -9.72
CA PRO A 37 11.62 0.15 -9.86
C PRO A 37 12.32 -0.23 -8.55
N GLY A 38 12.39 -1.53 -8.25
CA GLY A 38 13.00 -2.03 -7.01
C GLY A 38 12.16 -1.83 -5.74
N HIS A 39 11.03 -1.12 -5.83
CA HIS A 39 10.15 -0.92 -4.69
C HIS A 39 9.10 -2.04 -4.57
N VAL A 40 8.76 -2.34 -3.32
CA VAL A 40 7.71 -3.27 -2.94
C VAL A 40 6.76 -2.63 -1.95
N LEU A 41 5.57 -3.21 -1.77
CA LEU A 41 4.64 -2.82 -0.72
C LEU A 41 4.67 -3.82 0.43
N LEU A 42 4.69 -3.31 1.66
CA LEU A 42 4.53 -4.08 2.89
C LEU A 42 3.27 -3.62 3.62
N GLU A 43 2.47 -4.53 4.14
CA GLU A 43 1.34 -4.15 4.99
C GLU A 43 1.84 -3.66 6.35
N SER A 44 1.31 -2.54 6.84
CA SER A 44 1.76 -1.95 8.11
C SER A 44 1.64 -2.89 9.29
N GLU A 45 0.58 -3.69 9.35
CA GLU A 45 0.39 -4.68 10.42
C GLU A 45 1.43 -5.80 10.33
N SER A 46 1.73 -6.29 9.13
CA SER A 46 2.81 -7.27 8.92
C SER A 46 4.17 -6.72 9.37
N VAL A 47 4.46 -5.44 9.10
CA VAL A 47 5.70 -4.79 9.57
C VAL A 47 5.73 -4.66 11.09
N LYS A 48 4.62 -4.30 11.74
CA LYS A 48 4.56 -4.24 13.21
C LYS A 48 4.83 -5.59 13.86
N HIS A 49 4.31 -6.68 13.29
CA HIS A 49 4.43 -8.02 13.86
C HIS A 49 5.78 -8.69 13.53
N PHE A 50 6.28 -8.52 12.31
CA PHE A 50 7.43 -9.26 11.81
C PHE A 50 8.69 -8.39 11.61
N GLY A 51 8.57 -7.07 11.72
CA GLY A 51 9.67 -6.13 11.50
C GLY A 51 10.31 -6.35 10.12
N ILE A 52 11.64 -6.50 10.11
CA ILE A 52 12.45 -6.76 8.92
C ILE A 52 12.08 -8.07 8.19
N ARG A 53 11.36 -9.00 8.84
CA ARG A 53 10.95 -10.28 8.25
C ARG A 53 9.58 -10.20 7.56
N ALA A 54 8.93 -9.03 7.57
CA ALA A 54 7.68 -8.84 6.87
C ALA A 54 7.85 -9.12 5.37
N LYS A 55 6.96 -9.94 4.81
CA LYS A 55 7.02 -10.31 3.41
C LYS A 55 6.37 -9.24 2.54
N PRO A 56 6.96 -8.89 1.38
CA PRO A 56 6.32 -8.09 0.35
C PRO A 56 4.95 -8.65 -0.05
N LEU A 57 4.01 -7.75 -0.36
CA LEU A 57 2.77 -8.11 -1.04
C LEU A 57 3.08 -8.70 -2.41
N ASP A 58 2.31 -9.70 -2.83
CA ASP A 58 2.39 -10.23 -4.18
C ASP A 58 1.98 -9.13 -5.19
N PRO A 59 2.69 -8.94 -6.32
CA PRO A 59 2.34 -7.92 -7.31
C PRO A 59 0.89 -8.01 -7.84
N ASN A 60 0.28 -9.20 -7.84
CA ASN A 60 -1.10 -9.43 -8.26
C ASN A 60 -2.13 -9.29 -7.14
N GLN A 61 -1.68 -9.19 -5.89
CA GLN A 61 -2.56 -8.99 -4.73
C GLN A 61 -3.20 -7.60 -4.76
N ASN A 62 -4.50 -7.54 -4.50
CA ASN A 62 -5.23 -6.27 -4.36
C ASN A 62 -4.99 -5.66 -2.97
N LEU A 63 -4.86 -4.33 -2.92
CA LEU A 63 -4.86 -3.60 -1.67
C LEU A 63 -6.24 -3.59 -1.04
N GLU A 64 -6.28 -3.77 0.28
CA GLU A 64 -7.47 -3.65 1.09
C GLU A 64 -7.74 -2.18 1.45
N SER A 65 -9.02 -1.81 1.44
CA SER A 65 -9.44 -0.48 1.86
C SER A 65 -9.17 -0.24 3.34
N LYS A 66 -8.92 1.01 3.72
CA LYS A 66 -8.65 1.46 5.11
C LYS A 66 -7.38 0.85 5.73
N ARG A 67 -6.49 0.27 4.92
CA ARG A 67 -5.15 -0.17 5.33
C ARG A 67 -4.07 0.86 5.01
N LEU A 68 -2.94 0.71 5.69
CA LEU A 68 -1.69 1.42 5.41
C LEU A 68 -0.67 0.42 4.86
N TYR A 69 0.00 0.81 3.78
CA TYR A 69 1.08 0.06 3.16
C TYR A 69 2.34 0.91 3.10
N PHE A 70 3.48 0.33 3.43
CA PHE A 70 4.79 0.96 3.27
C PHE A 70 5.36 0.62 1.89
N MET A 71 5.77 1.64 1.16
CA MET A 71 6.53 1.50 -0.08
C MET A 71 8.01 1.60 0.25
N VAL A 72 8.75 0.51 0.06
CA VAL A 72 10.16 0.39 0.43
C VAL A 72 10.97 -0.16 -0.74
N GLU A 73 12.19 0.32 -0.91
CA GLU A 73 13.16 -0.27 -1.85
C GLU A 73 13.83 -1.47 -1.17
N LEU A 74 13.88 -2.61 -1.86
CA LEU A 74 14.62 -3.77 -1.36
C LEU A 74 16.11 -3.63 -1.68
N PRO A 75 17.02 -3.95 -0.72
CA PRO A 75 18.44 -4.01 -1.01
C PRO A 75 18.70 -5.07 -2.09
N ARG A 76 19.63 -4.78 -2.99
CA ARG A 76 20.09 -5.69 -4.05
C ARG A 76 21.17 -6.64 -3.55
#